data_AF-A0A1H1EBA3-F1
#
_entry.id   AF-A0A1H1EBA3-F1
#
_cell.length_a   1.000
_cell.length_b   1.000
_cell.length_c   1.000
_cell.angle_alpha   90.00
_cell.angle_beta   90.00
_cell.angle_gamma   90.00
#
_symmetry.space_group_name_H-M   'P 1'
#
loop_
_entity.id
_entity.type
_entity.pdbx_description
1 polymer ?
#
loop_
_entity_poly.entity_id
_entity_poly.type
_entity_poly.pdbx_seq_one_letter_code
_entity_poly.pdbx_strand_id
1 'polypeptide(L)' 'MNKMDFFQSLTLWFVIAIFLQTAPENFGGPIGPVIAIIAIPLLYLIPLYVLVGIGAKLVGN' A
#
# COMPACT_ATOMS: atom_id res chain seq x y z
N MET A 1 8.02 -2.61 14.51
CA MET A 1 7.98 -3.37 13.23
C MET A 1 9.03 -4.46 13.23
N ASN A 2 8.65 -5.73 13.14
CA ASN A 2 9.63 -6.83 12.98
C ASN A 2 10.09 -6.94 11.50
N LYS A 3 11.07 -7.81 11.20
CA LYS A 3 11.60 -7.97 9.84
C LYS A 3 10.55 -8.51 8.86
N MET A 4 9.71 -9.45 9.30
CA MET A 4 8.67 -10.05 8.47
C MET A 4 7.58 -9.04 8.10
N ASP A 5 7.08 -8.28 9.08
CA ASP A 5 6.06 -7.24 8.87
C ASP A 5 6.52 -6.21 7.83
N PHE A 6 7.80 -5.84 7.86
CA PHE A 6 8.39 -4.89 6.93
C PHE A 6 8.32 -5.41 5.49
N PHE A 7 8.81 -6.62 5.24
CA PHE A 7 8.78 -7.21 3.91
C PHE A 7 7.35 -7.46 3.43
N GLN A 8 6.45 -7.93 4.30
CA GLN A 8 5.03 -8.11 3.96
C GLN A 8 4.36 -6.78 3.59
N SER A 9 4.62 -5.72 4.34
CA SER A 9 4.05 -4.39 4.06
C SER A 9 4.57 -3.85 2.72
N LEU A 10 5.87 -4.02 2.42
CA LEU A 10 6.44 -3.65 1.13
C LEU A 10 5.86 -4.46 -0.03
N THR A 11 5.70 -5.77 0.15
CA THR A 11 5.06 -6.63 -0.87
C THR A 11 3.62 -6.20 -1.12
N LEU A 12 2.86 -5.91 -0.06
CA LEU A 12 1.47 -5.46 -0.19
C LEU A 12 1.39 -4.10 -0.90
N TRP A 13 2.28 -3.16 -0.57
CA TRP A 13 2.39 -1.90 -1.28
C TRP A 13 2.72 -2.10 -2.77
N PHE A 14 3.68 -2.95 -3.08
CA PHE A 14 4.06 -3.27 -4.46
C PHE A 14 2.87 -3.88 -5.25
N VAL A 15 2.16 -4.83 -4.65
CA VAL A 15 0.97 -5.44 -5.28
C VAL A 15 -0.09 -4.39 -5.59
N ILE A 16 -0.34 -3.45 -4.67
CA ILE A 16 -1.31 -2.37 -4.89
C ILE A 16 -0.85 -1.41 -5.99
N ALA A 17 0.43 -1.08 -6.04
CA ALA A 17 1.00 -0.23 -7.08
C ALA A 17 0.86 -0.88 -8.47
N ILE A 18 1.19 -2.16 -8.60
CA ILE A 18 1.03 -2.91 -9.85
C ILE A 18 -0.45 -3.06 -10.21
N PHE A 19 -1.31 -3.36 -9.24
CA PHE A 19 -2.75 -3.43 -9.46
C PHE A 19 -3.28 -2.11 -10.05
N LEU A 20 -2.94 -0.96 -9.47
CA LEU A 20 -3.40 0.34 -9.98
C LEU A 20 -2.85 0.68 -11.37
N GLN A 21 -1.64 0.21 -11.73
CA GLN A 21 -1.07 0.43 -13.06
C GLN A 21 -1.64 -0.49 -14.14
N THR A 22 -2.10 -1.68 -13.76
CA THR A 22 -2.57 -2.72 -14.69
C THR A 22 -4.08 -2.89 -14.68
N ALA A 23 -4.76 -2.22 -13.76
CA ALA A 23 -6.20 -2.16 -13.67
C ALA A 23 -6.79 -1.69 -15.02
N PRO A 24 -7.74 -2.44 -15.61
CA PRO A 24 -8.44 -1.98 -16.81
C PRO A 24 -9.23 -0.71 -16.52
N GLU A 25 -9.30 0.21 -17.49
CA GLU A 25 -10.05 1.47 -17.36
C GLU A 25 -11.57 1.25 -17.17
N ASN A 26 -12.09 0.07 -17.56
CA ASN A 26 -13.48 -0.28 -17.41
C ASN A 26 -13.64 -1.69 -16.80
N PHE A 27 -14.00 -1.72 -15.51
CA PHE A 27 -14.32 -2.96 -14.80
C PHE A 27 -15.77 -3.44 -15.03
N GLY A 28 -16.58 -2.67 -15.77
CA GLY A 28 -18.02 -2.89 -15.89
C GLY A 28 -18.76 -2.48 -14.62
N GLY A 29 -19.42 -1.31 -14.66
CA GLY A 29 -20.23 -0.83 -13.54
C GLY A 29 -19.43 -0.23 -12.37
N PRO A 30 -20.02 -0.15 -11.16
CA PRO A 30 -19.49 0.65 -10.05
C PRO A 30 -18.29 0.02 -9.31
N ILE A 31 -17.82 -1.16 -9.74
CA ILE A 31 -16.75 -1.91 -9.07
C ILE A 31 -15.41 -1.16 -9.17
N GLY A 32 -15.08 -0.58 -10.33
CA GLY A 32 -13.83 0.16 -10.52
C GLY A 32 -13.64 1.31 -9.52
N PRO A 33 -14.60 2.23 -9.39
CA PRO A 33 -14.56 3.30 -8.39
C PRO A 33 -14.44 2.79 -6.94
N VAL A 34 -15.15 1.73 -6.57
CA VAL A 34 -15.09 1.15 -5.22
C VAL A 34 -13.68 0.62 -4.91
N ILE A 35 -13.06 -0.08 -5.87
CA ILE A 35 -11.70 -0.56 -5.71
C ILE A 35 -10.71 0.60 -5.60
N ALA A 36 -10.86 1.63 -6.44
CA ALA A 36 -10.00 2.81 -6.43
C ALA A 36 -10.03 3.55 -5.08
N ILE A 37 -11.22 3.69 -4.47
CA ILE A 37 -11.40 4.30 -3.14
C ILE A 37 -10.57 3.59 -2.06
N ILE A 38 -10.30 2.29 -2.19
CA ILE A 38 -9.52 1.53 -1.21
C ILE A 38 -8.04 1.48 -1.62
N ALA A 39 -7.75 1.20 -2.89
CA ALA A 39 -6.40 1.01 -3.39
C ALA A 39 -5.56 2.30 -3.34
N ILE A 40 -6.16 3.46 -3.66
CA ILE A 40 -5.45 4.74 -3.65
C ILE A 40 -4.99 5.11 -2.24
N PRO A 41 -5.83 5.11 -1.18
CA PRO A 41 -5.34 5.34 0.17
C PRO A 41 -4.25 4.37 0.60
N LEU A 42 -4.41 3.08 0.32
CA LEU A 42 -3.39 2.09 0.69
C LEU A 42 -2.05 2.35 0.02
N LEU A 43 -2.03 2.80 -1.25
CA LEU A 43 -0.82 3.19 -1.97
C LEU A 43 0.02 4.23 -1.20
N TYR A 44 -0.64 5.14 -0.46
CA TYR A 44 0.03 6.19 0.32
C TYR A 44 0.20 5.85 1.80
N LEU A 45 -0.76 5.14 2.41
CA LEU A 45 -0.74 4.81 3.83
C LEU A 45 0.31 3.76 4.17
N ILE A 46 0.55 2.78 3.29
CA ILE A 46 1.52 1.72 3.57
C ILE A 46 2.96 2.25 3.58
N PRO A 47 3.43 3.05 2.60
CA PRO A 47 4.74 3.69 2.68
C PRO A 47 4.86 4.56 3.92
N LEU A 48 3.82 5.33 4.25
CA LEU A 48 3.81 6.17 5.45
C LEU A 48 3.98 5.32 6.72
N TYR A 49 3.23 4.23 6.85
CA TYR A 49 3.36 3.28 7.96
C TYR A 49 4.78 2.69 8.06
N VAL A 50 5.36 2.29 6.92
CA VAL A 50 6.73 1.75 6.87
C VAL A 50 7.75 2.81 7.29
N LEU A 51 7.62 4.05 6.79
CA LEU A 51 8.50 5.17 7.14
C LEU A 51 8.43 5.52 8.62
N VAL A 52 7.23 5.61 9.19
CA VAL A 52 7.04 5.86 10.64
C VAL A 52 7.63 4.71 11.45
N GLY A 53 7.42 3.47 11.02
CA GLY A 53 7.97 2.28 11.69
C GLY A 53 9.51 2.22 11.68
N ILE A 54 10.14 2.69 10.61
CA ILE A 54 11.61 2.83 10.53
C ILE A 54 12.07 4.01 11.39
N GLY A 55 11.45 5.19 11.24
CA GLY A 55 11.81 6.40 11.98
C GLY A 55 11.72 6.18 13.50
N ALA A 56 10.67 5.53 13.99
CA ALA A 56 10.53 5.20 15.40
C ALA A 56 11.66 4.30 15.93
N LYS A 57 12.14 3.35 15.12
CA LYS A 57 13.32 2.52 15.49
C LYS A 57 14.61 3.31 15.53
N LEU A 58 14.76 4.31 14.66
CA LEU A 58 15.97 5.13 14.59
C LEU A 58 16.04 6.17 15.70
N VAL A 59 14.88 6.67 16.17
CA VAL A 59 14.79 7.65 17.26
C VAL A 59 14.81 6.99 18.64
N GLY A 60 14.28 5.76 18.76
CA GLY A 60 14.22 5.02 20.03
C GLY A 60 15.43 4.13 20.34
N ASN A 61 16.45 4.13 19.48
CA ASN A 61 17.75 3.47 19.68
C ASN A 61 18.85 4.52 19.89
#